data_AF-A0A350QUJ1-F1
#
_entry.id   AF-A0A350QUJ1-F1
#
_cell.length_a   1.000
_cell.length_b   1.000
_cell.length_c   1.000
_cell.angle_alpha   90.00
_cell.angle_beta   90.00
_cell.angle_gamma   90.00
#
_symmetry.space_group_name_H-M   'P 1'
#
loop_
_entity.id
_entity.type
_entity.pdbx_description
1 polymer ?
#
loop_
_entity_poly.entity_id
_entity_poly.type
_entity_poly.pdbx_seq_one_letter_code
_entity_poly.pdbx_strand_id
1 'polypeptide(L)'
;YRYTPLYGLGFEPDPSGPSPDVLEGKDLPRVPVFRKAKHLPLLSSPGTDTAPVITDHGDFLYFTSTRPEGFGGSDLYRSRLRGGEVTAPSNLGEEINGESNETHPAVRMAGFHILFNSDRGGNPHELFQAKSKRVIRRFDYSKSPTSDWYGRNVELLVGLCLTGLLLALAYLRAFRKPRSGDEPAASAVTSKS
;
A
#
# COMPACT_ATOMS: atom_id res chain seq x y z
N TYR A 1 -9.99 9.00 -15.86
CA TYR A 1 -9.69 7.89 -14.94
C TYR A 1 -8.66 6.99 -15.59
N ARG A 2 -7.42 6.98 -15.10
CA ARG A 2 -6.42 6.00 -15.57
C ARG A 2 -6.79 4.67 -14.94
N TYR A 3 -7.38 3.78 -15.74
CA TYR A 3 -7.39 2.36 -15.45
C TYR A 3 -5.92 1.93 -15.45
N THR A 4 -5.33 1.73 -14.27
CA THR A 4 -4.17 0.86 -14.18
C THR A 4 -4.77 -0.54 -14.32
N PRO A 5 -4.57 -1.24 -15.44
CA PRO A 5 -5.10 -2.58 -15.55
C PRO A 5 -4.41 -3.39 -14.45
N LEU A 6 -5.19 -4.18 -13.72
CA LEU A 6 -4.70 -5.17 -12.77
C LEU A 6 -3.98 -6.28 -13.56
N TYR A 7 -2.89 -5.92 -14.24
CA TYR A 7 -2.00 -6.83 -14.92
C TYR A 7 -1.32 -7.71 -13.86
N GLY A 8 -1.26 -9.01 -14.12
CA GLY A 8 -0.69 -9.95 -13.17
C GLY A 8 -1.64 -10.28 -12.02
N LEU A 9 -2.91 -10.53 -12.32
CA LEU A 9 -3.85 -11.19 -11.40
C LEU A 9 -4.42 -12.50 -11.99
N GLY A 10 -4.01 -12.92 -13.19
CA GLY A 10 -4.67 -14.01 -13.91
C GLY A 10 -5.97 -13.59 -14.63
N PHE A 11 -6.24 -12.28 -14.70
CA PHE A 11 -7.34 -11.66 -15.43
C PHE A 11 -6.89 -11.10 -16.80
N GLU A 12 -5.81 -11.66 -17.37
CA GLU A 12 -5.42 -11.35 -18.75
C GLU A 12 -6.59 -11.64 -19.71
N PRO A 13 -6.66 -10.95 -20.87
CA PRO A 13 -7.61 -11.31 -21.91
C PRO A 13 -7.49 -12.79 -22.25
N ASP A 14 -8.60 -13.51 -22.16
CA ASP A 14 -8.72 -14.82 -22.76
C ASP A 14 -8.40 -14.66 -24.26
N PRO A 15 -7.32 -15.27 -24.78
CA PRO A 15 -6.96 -15.16 -26.19
C PRO A 15 -8.01 -15.78 -27.12
N SER A 16 -8.94 -16.58 -26.58
CA SER A 16 -10.05 -17.22 -27.29
C SER A 16 -11.42 -16.60 -27.03
N GLY A 17 -11.52 -15.57 -26.18
CA GLY A 17 -12.77 -14.89 -25.86
C GLY A 17 -13.04 -13.67 -26.76
N PRO A 18 -14.30 -13.31 -27.03
CA PRO A 18 -14.61 -12.09 -27.76
C PRO A 18 -14.29 -10.90 -26.85
N SER A 19 -13.10 -10.33 -26.97
CA SER A 19 -12.97 -8.90 -26.70
C SER A 19 -13.53 -8.24 -27.96
N PRO A 20 -14.71 -7.59 -27.93
CA PRO A 20 -15.04 -6.68 -29.03
C PRO A 20 -13.86 -5.70 -29.17
N ASP A 21 -13.65 -5.25 -30.41
CA ASP A 21 -12.65 -4.27 -30.80
C ASP A 21 -12.43 -3.27 -29.68
N VAL A 22 -11.18 -3.09 -29.25
CA VAL A 22 -10.80 -2.19 -28.17
C VAL A 22 -11.52 -0.86 -28.38
N LEU A 23 -12.55 -0.59 -27.57
CA LEU A 23 -13.35 0.62 -27.71
C LEU A 23 -12.51 1.80 -27.22
N GLU A 24 -12.03 2.63 -28.14
CA GLU A 24 -11.22 3.80 -27.82
C GLU A 24 -12.05 5.10 -27.86
N GLY A 25 -11.79 5.99 -26.89
CA GLY A 25 -12.28 7.36 -26.92
C GLY A 25 -13.81 7.50 -26.82
N LYS A 26 -14.40 8.21 -27.77
CA LYS A 26 -15.80 8.67 -27.77
C LYS A 26 -16.84 7.54 -27.86
N ASP A 27 -16.41 6.34 -28.23
CA ASP A 27 -17.26 5.17 -28.46
C ASP A 27 -17.32 4.23 -27.24
N LEU A 28 -16.70 4.63 -26.13
CA LEU A 28 -16.84 3.92 -24.86
C LEU A 28 -18.29 4.03 -24.34
N PRO A 29 -18.97 2.90 -24.05
CA PRO A 29 -20.29 2.94 -23.45
C PRO A 29 -20.24 3.64 -22.09
N ARG A 30 -21.34 4.35 -21.75
CA ARG A 30 -21.47 5.06 -20.48
C ARG A 30 -21.46 4.13 -19.26
N VAL A 31 -21.70 2.84 -19.48
CA VAL A 31 -21.69 1.80 -18.46
C VAL A 31 -20.40 0.98 -18.56
N PRO A 32 -19.79 0.57 -17.43
CA PRO A 32 -18.68 -0.36 -17.44
C PRO A 32 -19.05 -1.65 -18.16
N VAL A 33 -18.23 -2.08 -19.11
CA VAL A 33 -18.39 -3.37 -19.78
C VAL A 33 -17.52 -4.38 -19.06
N PHE A 34 -18.12 -5.51 -18.68
CA PHE A 34 -17.43 -6.61 -18.01
C PHE A 34 -17.17 -7.75 -18.99
N ARG A 35 -16.06 -8.44 -18.80
CA ARG A 35 -15.81 -9.73 -19.47
C ARG A 35 -16.66 -10.82 -18.86
N LYS A 36 -16.77 -11.96 -19.56
CA LYS A 36 -17.44 -13.15 -19.04
C LYS A 36 -16.84 -13.56 -17.70
N ALA A 37 -17.70 -13.83 -16.72
CA ALA A 37 -17.28 -14.29 -15.41
C ALA A 37 -16.55 -15.65 -15.51
N LYS A 38 -15.43 -15.76 -14.81
CA LYS A 38 -14.62 -16.99 -14.71
C LYS A 38 -14.67 -17.50 -13.28
N HIS A 39 -15.00 -18.78 -13.11
CA HIS A 39 -14.90 -19.44 -11.81
C HIS A 39 -13.42 -19.52 -11.36
N LEU A 40 -13.16 -19.27 -10.07
CA LEU A 40 -11.82 -19.24 -9.48
C LEU A 40 -11.61 -20.45 -8.55
N PRO A 41 -11.42 -21.67 -9.08
CA PRO A 41 -11.43 -22.90 -8.29
C PRO A 41 -10.34 -22.94 -7.21
N LEU A 42 -9.20 -22.27 -7.41
CA LEU A 42 -8.14 -22.18 -6.40
C LEU A 42 -8.57 -21.38 -5.17
N LEU A 43 -9.42 -20.37 -5.37
CA LEU A 43 -9.92 -19.49 -4.31
C LEU A 43 -11.22 -19.98 -3.71
N SER A 44 -11.94 -20.87 -4.38
CA SER A 44 -13.22 -21.43 -3.93
C SER A 44 -13.04 -22.75 -3.17
N SER A 45 -14.04 -23.13 -2.41
CA SER A 45 -14.14 -24.38 -1.67
C SER A 45 -15.58 -24.89 -1.65
N PRO A 46 -15.84 -26.13 -1.19
CA PRO A 46 -17.19 -26.60 -0.90
C PRO A 46 -17.90 -25.84 0.24
N GLY A 47 -17.16 -25.04 1.02
CA GLY A 47 -17.71 -24.22 2.09
C GLY A 47 -18.37 -22.93 1.58
N THR A 48 -18.86 -22.12 2.51
CA THR A 48 -19.49 -20.83 2.23
C THR A 48 -18.42 -19.75 2.10
N ASP A 49 -17.92 -19.51 0.90
CA ASP A 49 -16.96 -18.45 0.59
C ASP A 49 -17.69 -17.14 0.26
N THR A 50 -17.56 -16.12 1.11
CA THR A 50 -18.35 -14.88 1.03
C THR A 50 -17.54 -13.63 1.40
N ALA A 51 -18.16 -12.46 1.19
CA ALA A 51 -17.62 -11.15 1.54
C ALA A 51 -16.16 -10.89 1.10
N PRO A 52 -15.85 -11.06 -0.20
CA PRO A 52 -14.51 -10.77 -0.71
C PRO A 52 -14.20 -9.27 -0.62
N VAL A 53 -12.99 -8.94 -0.14
CA VAL A 53 -12.44 -7.58 -0.12
C VAL A 53 -10.97 -7.61 -0.56
N ILE A 54 -10.57 -6.63 -1.36
CA ILE A 54 -9.22 -6.54 -1.91
C ILE A 54 -8.50 -5.34 -1.28
N THR A 55 -7.19 -5.46 -1.05
CA THR A 55 -6.37 -4.35 -0.54
C THR A 55 -6.19 -3.24 -1.59
N ASP A 56 -5.85 -2.03 -1.13
CA ASP A 56 -5.72 -0.83 -1.98
C ASP A 56 -4.84 -1.02 -3.23
N HIS A 57 -3.83 -1.90 -3.16
CA HIS A 57 -2.91 -2.20 -4.25
C HIS A 57 -3.27 -3.45 -5.06
N GLY A 58 -4.33 -4.17 -4.70
CA GLY A 58 -4.69 -5.42 -5.37
C GLY A 58 -3.83 -6.62 -4.99
N ASP A 59 -2.90 -6.48 -4.04
CA ASP A 59 -1.91 -7.51 -3.71
C ASP A 59 -2.51 -8.71 -2.95
N PHE A 60 -3.61 -8.49 -2.23
CA PHE A 60 -4.24 -9.49 -1.37
C PHE A 60 -5.76 -9.43 -1.47
N LEU A 61 -6.37 -10.61 -1.53
CA LEU A 61 -7.80 -10.85 -1.33
C LEU A 61 -7.99 -11.36 0.09
N TYR A 62 -8.97 -10.80 0.80
CA TYR A 62 -9.48 -11.29 2.08
C TYR A 62 -10.94 -11.68 1.89
N PHE A 63 -11.39 -12.73 2.58
CA PHE A 63 -12.76 -13.19 2.47
C PHE A 63 -13.13 -14.08 3.67
N THR A 64 -14.42 -14.30 3.83
CA THR A 64 -14.98 -15.20 4.85
C THR A 64 -15.19 -16.58 4.26
N SER A 65 -14.90 -17.63 5.03
CA SER A 65 -15.04 -19.02 4.58
C SER A 65 -15.36 -19.98 5.72
N THR A 66 -16.18 -21.00 5.45
CA THR A 66 -16.45 -22.13 6.35
C THR A 66 -15.69 -23.39 5.90
N ARG A 67 -14.42 -23.24 5.49
CA ARG A 67 -13.56 -24.37 5.09
C ARG A 67 -13.32 -25.30 6.30
N PRO A 68 -13.18 -26.62 6.08
CA PRO A 68 -12.99 -27.60 7.16
C PRO A 68 -11.77 -27.34 8.05
N GLU A 69 -10.71 -26.74 7.51
CA GLU A 69 -9.45 -26.43 8.23
C GLU A 69 -9.54 -25.15 9.08
N GLY A 70 -10.75 -24.70 9.40
CA GLY A 70 -11.00 -23.50 10.19
C GLY A 70 -10.97 -23.73 11.71
N PHE A 71 -11.12 -22.65 12.47
CA PHE A 71 -11.13 -22.64 13.94
C PHE A 71 -12.52 -22.81 14.55
N GLY A 72 -13.58 -22.66 13.76
CA GLY A 72 -14.96 -22.66 14.26
C GLY A 72 -15.97 -22.51 13.15
N GLY A 73 -16.90 -21.57 13.32
CA GLY A 73 -17.96 -21.29 12.37
C GLY A 73 -17.45 -20.74 11.03
N SER A 74 -17.56 -19.42 10.86
CA SER A 74 -17.00 -18.73 9.70
C SER A 74 -15.67 -18.10 10.07
N ASP A 75 -14.67 -18.27 9.22
CA ASP A 75 -13.31 -17.78 9.45
C ASP A 75 -12.90 -16.77 8.38
N LEU A 76 -11.94 -15.90 8.72
CA LEU A 76 -11.29 -15.03 7.74
C LEU A 76 -10.06 -15.71 7.12
N TYR A 77 -10.00 -15.65 5.79
CA TYR A 77 -8.90 -16.14 4.98
C TYR A 77 -8.29 -14.99 4.17
N ARG A 78 -7.04 -15.15 3.75
CA ARG A 78 -6.45 -14.32 2.68
C ARG A 78 -5.77 -15.15 1.60
N SER A 79 -5.70 -14.60 0.39
CA SER A 79 -4.88 -15.10 -0.70
C SER A 79 -4.05 -13.95 -1.28
N ARG A 80 -2.83 -14.26 -1.73
CA ARG A 80 -2.00 -13.32 -2.48
C ARG A 80 -2.38 -13.36 -3.95
N LEU A 81 -2.46 -12.18 -4.56
CA LEU A 81 -2.94 -11.98 -5.91
C LEU A 81 -1.85 -11.49 -6.88
N ARG A 82 -0.70 -11.05 -6.38
CA ARG A 82 0.30 -10.26 -7.13
C ARG A 82 1.07 -11.06 -8.19
N GLY A 83 1.24 -10.48 -9.39
CA GLY A 83 2.25 -10.88 -10.39
C GLY A 83 1.81 -12.00 -11.35
N GLY A 84 0.51 -12.24 -11.45
CA GLY A 84 -0.13 -13.33 -12.21
C GLY A 84 -0.31 -14.56 -11.33
N GLU A 85 0.26 -14.53 -10.13
CA GLU A 85 0.25 -15.62 -9.18
C GLU A 85 -0.87 -15.40 -8.16
N VAL A 86 -1.86 -16.28 -8.22
CA VAL A 86 -2.84 -16.45 -7.15
C VAL A 86 -2.36 -17.59 -6.26
N THR A 87 -2.25 -17.36 -4.96
CA THR A 87 -1.88 -18.42 -4.00
C THR A 87 -3.11 -19.08 -3.41
N ALA A 88 -2.96 -20.31 -2.91
CA ALA A 88 -4.01 -20.93 -2.11
C ALA A 88 -4.39 -20.03 -0.91
N PRO A 89 -5.67 -19.94 -0.53
CA PRO A 89 -6.09 -19.20 0.65
C PRO A 89 -5.46 -19.73 1.93
N SER A 90 -4.97 -18.82 2.77
CA SER A 90 -4.45 -19.10 4.12
C SER A 90 -5.38 -18.54 5.17
N ASN A 91 -5.73 -19.34 6.18
CA ASN A 91 -6.45 -18.89 7.37
C ASN A 91 -5.63 -17.79 8.10
N LEU A 92 -6.30 -16.78 8.67
CA LEU A 92 -5.63 -15.67 9.36
C LEU A 92 -5.10 -15.99 10.76
N GLY A 93 -5.36 -17.20 11.26
CA GLY A 93 -4.85 -17.72 12.53
C GLY A 93 -5.68 -17.30 13.75
N GLU A 94 -5.35 -17.90 14.90
CA GLU A 94 -6.09 -17.79 16.18
C GLU A 94 -6.17 -16.39 16.79
N GLU A 95 -5.30 -15.47 16.37
CA GLU A 95 -5.33 -14.07 16.81
C GLU A 95 -6.53 -13.31 16.23
N ILE A 96 -7.07 -13.80 15.11
CA ILE A 96 -8.22 -13.22 14.43
C ILE A 96 -9.40 -14.19 14.48
N ASN A 97 -9.19 -15.43 14.08
CA ASN A 97 -10.24 -16.46 14.02
C ASN A 97 -10.37 -17.21 15.34
N GLY A 98 -11.55 -17.75 15.63
CA GLY A 98 -11.82 -18.54 16.83
C GLY A 98 -13.01 -19.49 16.65
N GLU A 99 -13.60 -19.93 17.76
CA GLU A 99 -14.81 -20.80 17.72
C GLU A 99 -16.05 -20.06 17.17
N SER A 100 -16.02 -18.73 17.25
CA SER A 100 -17.05 -17.79 16.79
C SER A 100 -17.14 -17.66 15.27
N ASN A 101 -18.09 -16.84 14.80
CA ASN A 101 -18.18 -16.46 13.40
C ASN A 101 -17.46 -15.15 13.15
N GLU A 102 -16.38 -15.16 12.37
CA GLU A 102 -15.71 -13.98 11.83
C GLU A 102 -16.10 -13.73 10.38
N THR A 103 -16.77 -12.60 10.12
CA THR A 103 -17.36 -12.32 8.82
C THR A 103 -17.09 -10.90 8.32
N HIS A 104 -17.38 -10.65 7.04
CA HIS A 104 -17.41 -9.32 6.42
C HIS A 104 -16.15 -8.48 6.67
N PRO A 105 -14.97 -8.96 6.23
CA PRO A 105 -13.73 -8.22 6.41
C PRO A 105 -13.76 -6.89 5.63
N ALA A 106 -13.21 -5.86 6.26
CA ALA A 106 -12.83 -4.60 5.65
C ALA A 106 -11.34 -4.38 5.92
N VAL A 107 -10.59 -4.03 4.88
CA VAL A 107 -9.12 -3.89 4.96
C VAL A 107 -8.69 -2.47 4.68
N ARG A 108 -7.63 -2.05 5.37
CA ARG A 108 -6.90 -0.81 5.07
C ARG A 108 -5.42 -1.00 5.37
N MET A 109 -4.60 0.00 5.05
CA MET A 109 -3.16 -0.03 5.31
C MET A 109 -2.52 -1.26 4.65
N ALA A 110 -2.82 -1.50 3.37
CA ALA A 110 -2.35 -2.67 2.61
C ALA A 110 -2.70 -4.04 3.25
N GLY A 111 -3.78 -4.13 4.04
CA GLY A 111 -4.19 -5.36 4.73
C GLY A 111 -3.54 -5.58 6.09
N PHE A 112 -2.73 -4.63 6.57
CA PHE A 112 -2.14 -4.69 7.91
C PHE A 112 -3.07 -4.21 9.02
N HIS A 113 -4.22 -3.62 8.68
CA HIS A 113 -5.30 -3.33 9.63
C HIS A 113 -6.61 -3.81 9.01
N ILE A 114 -7.27 -4.72 9.72
CA ILE A 114 -8.53 -5.36 9.34
C ILE A 114 -9.60 -4.98 10.36
N LEU A 115 -10.80 -4.67 9.87
CA LEU A 115 -12.02 -4.59 10.65
C LEU A 115 -12.94 -5.72 10.17
N PHE A 116 -13.72 -6.32 11.06
CA PHE A 116 -14.57 -7.45 10.73
C PHE A 116 -15.71 -7.58 11.74
N ASN A 117 -16.74 -8.32 11.36
CA ASN A 117 -17.81 -8.70 12.27
C ASN A 117 -17.45 -9.97 13.02
N SER A 118 -17.75 -10.05 14.32
CA SER A 118 -17.68 -11.29 15.08
C SER A 118 -18.77 -11.40 16.12
N ASP A 119 -19.24 -12.62 16.39
CA ASP A 119 -20.22 -12.92 17.44
C ASP A 119 -19.58 -13.31 18.78
N ARG A 120 -18.24 -13.23 18.90
CA ARG A 120 -17.50 -13.56 20.12
C ARG A 120 -17.86 -12.71 21.35
N GLY A 121 -18.46 -11.54 21.14
CA GLY A 121 -18.96 -10.67 22.22
C GLY A 121 -20.37 -11.03 22.70
N GLY A 122 -21.03 -11.99 22.04
CA GLY A 122 -22.41 -12.41 22.31
C GLY A 122 -23.46 -11.73 21.43
N ASN A 123 -23.17 -10.58 20.81
CA ASN A 123 -24.02 -10.01 19.77
C ASN A 123 -23.51 -10.44 18.36
N PRO A 124 -24.37 -11.04 17.51
CA PRO A 124 -24.00 -11.62 16.21
C PRO A 124 -23.29 -10.71 15.21
N HIS A 125 -23.36 -9.39 15.39
CA HIS A 125 -22.90 -8.40 14.40
C HIS A 125 -21.96 -7.36 15.00
N GLU A 126 -21.31 -7.67 16.12
CA GLU A 126 -20.34 -6.76 16.72
C GLU A 126 -19.13 -6.51 15.82
N LEU A 127 -18.56 -5.31 15.91
CA LEU A 127 -17.42 -4.88 15.11
C LEU A 127 -16.12 -5.06 15.91
N PHE A 128 -15.19 -5.80 15.32
CA PHE A 128 -13.85 -6.02 15.84
C PHE A 128 -12.80 -5.45 14.89
N GLN A 129 -11.61 -5.21 15.41
CA GLN A 129 -10.46 -4.81 14.62
C GLN A 129 -9.20 -5.56 15.04
N ALA A 130 -8.33 -5.84 14.09
CA ALA A 130 -7.01 -6.41 14.32
C ALA A 130 -5.95 -5.66 13.52
N LYS A 131 -4.79 -5.45 14.12
CA LYS A 131 -3.60 -4.93 13.44
C LYS A 131 -2.55 -6.02 13.40
N SER A 132 -1.94 -6.20 12.24
CA SER A 132 -0.85 -7.16 12.07
C SER A 132 0.27 -6.82 13.07
N LYS A 133 0.71 -7.83 13.84
CA LYS A 133 1.94 -7.75 14.64
C LYS A 133 3.09 -7.55 13.65
N ARG A 134 3.52 -6.30 13.48
CA ARG A 134 4.51 -5.90 12.47
C ARG A 134 5.77 -6.78 12.60
N VAL A 135 6.14 -7.49 11.54
CA VAL A 135 7.54 -7.90 11.33
C VAL A 135 8.33 -6.60 11.27
N ILE A 136 9.09 -6.30 12.32
CA ILE A 136 9.96 -5.15 12.42
C ILE A 136 10.81 -5.11 11.14
N ARG A 137 11.08 -3.92 10.56
CA ARG A 137 12.13 -3.78 9.53
C ARG A 137 13.40 -4.39 10.11
N ARG A 138 13.72 -5.63 9.75
CA ARG A 138 15.06 -6.17 9.95
C ARG A 138 15.87 -5.45 8.89
N PHE A 139 16.67 -4.47 9.31
CA PHE A 139 17.70 -3.95 8.43
C PHE A 139 18.63 -5.14 8.15
N ASP A 140 18.47 -5.72 6.97
CA ASP A 140 19.36 -6.76 6.49
C ASP A 140 20.64 -6.08 6.04
N TYR A 141 21.54 -5.86 7.00
CA TYR A 141 22.84 -5.26 6.76
C TYR A 141 23.75 -6.15 5.90
N SER A 142 23.35 -7.38 5.56
CA SER A 142 24.08 -8.20 4.57
C SER A 142 24.09 -7.58 3.17
N LYS A 143 23.12 -6.70 2.89
CA LYS A 143 23.05 -5.93 1.63
C LYS A 143 23.67 -4.54 1.74
N SER A 144 24.13 -4.13 2.92
CA SER A 144 24.87 -2.89 3.08
C SER A 144 26.29 -3.05 2.52
N PRO A 145 26.91 -1.97 2.03
CA PRO A 145 28.31 -2.02 1.62
C PRO A 145 29.21 -2.54 2.74
N THR A 146 30.21 -3.34 2.40
CA THR A 146 31.19 -3.85 3.37
C THR A 146 32.21 -2.78 3.74
N SER A 147 32.97 -3.00 4.82
CA SER A 147 34.11 -2.15 5.21
C SER A 147 35.07 -1.87 4.05
N ASP A 148 35.32 -2.88 3.22
CA ASP A 148 36.22 -2.80 2.07
C ASP A 148 35.64 -1.94 0.94
N TRP A 149 34.32 -1.95 0.78
CA TRP A 149 33.66 -1.04 -0.15
C TRP A 149 33.79 0.40 0.32
N TYR A 150 33.58 0.68 1.62
CA TYR A 150 33.75 2.03 2.16
C TYR A 150 35.19 2.53 2.04
N GLY A 151 36.19 1.68 2.34
CA GLY A 151 37.60 2.01 2.19
C GLY A 151 37.96 2.37 0.74
N ARG A 152 37.47 1.61 -0.24
CA ARG A 152 37.71 1.88 -1.67
C ARG A 152 36.98 3.10 -2.22
N ASN A 153 35.95 3.59 -1.53
CA ASN A 153 35.12 4.72 -1.96
C ASN A 153 35.29 5.95 -1.06
N VAL A 154 36.33 6.01 -0.22
CA VAL A 154 36.48 7.10 0.76
C VAL A 154 36.58 8.48 0.09
N GLU A 155 37.28 8.59 -1.03
CA GLU A 155 37.42 9.84 -1.78
C GLU A 155 36.09 10.33 -2.35
N LEU A 156 35.30 9.42 -2.91
CA LEU A 156 33.95 9.69 -3.40
C LEU A 156 33.05 10.19 -2.26
N LEU A 157 33.08 9.52 -1.10
CA LEU A 157 32.27 9.87 0.05
C LEU A 157 32.66 11.24 0.62
N VAL A 158 33.97 11.53 0.72
CA VAL A 158 34.47 12.85 1.12
C VAL A 158 34.05 13.92 0.12
N GLY A 159 34.15 13.64 -1.19
CA GLY A 159 33.70 14.54 -2.25
C GLY A 159 32.21 14.87 -2.16
N LEU A 160 31.36 13.87 -1.92
CA LEU A 160 29.92 14.06 -1.71
C LEU A 160 29.62 14.89 -0.46
N CYS A 161 30.36 14.68 0.64
CA CYS A 161 30.21 15.47 1.85
C CYS A 161 30.63 16.93 1.65
N LEU A 162 31.78 17.17 1.00
CA LEU A 162 32.27 18.52 0.72
C LEU A 162 31.35 19.29 -0.24
N THR A 163 30.87 18.62 -1.29
CA THR A 163 29.89 19.22 -2.22
C THR A 163 28.57 19.54 -1.52
N GLY A 164 28.05 18.63 -0.69
CA GLY A 164 26.88 18.89 0.15
C GLY A 164 27.08 20.09 1.10
N LEU A 165 28.25 20.19 1.73
CA LEU A 165 28.59 21.33 2.59
C LEU A 165 28.66 22.65 1.81
N LEU A 166 29.29 22.65 0.64
CA LEU A 166 29.37 23.82 -0.24
C LEU A 166 27.98 24.28 -0.69
N LEU A 167 27.11 23.35 -1.07
CA LEU A 167 25.72 23.66 -1.43
C LEU A 167 24.94 24.23 -0.24
N ALA A 168 25.12 23.67 0.96
CA ALA A 168 24.50 24.20 2.18
C ALA A 168 25.00 25.62 2.51
N LEU A 169 26.30 25.88 2.38
CA LEU A 169 26.87 27.21 2.59
C LEU A 169 26.38 28.21 1.53
N ALA A 170 26.28 27.81 0.26
CA ALA A 170 25.73 28.62 -0.80
C ALA A 170 24.25 28.96 -0.55
N TYR A 171 23.46 27.97 -0.14
CA TYR A 171 22.06 28.17 0.28
C TYR A 171 21.96 29.17 1.43
N LEU A 172 22.75 28.99 2.50
CA LEU A 172 22.75 29.90 3.64
C LEU A 172 23.20 31.32 3.29
N ARG A 173 24.08 31.49 2.30
CA ARG A 173 24.49 32.82 1.79
C ARG A 173 23.39 33.47 0.95
N ALA A 174 22.71 32.71 0.10
CA ALA A 174 21.64 33.21 -0.75
C ALA A 174 20.42 33.72 0.05
N PHE A 175 20.19 33.19 1.25
CA PHE A 175 19.04 33.54 2.10
C PHE A 175 19.40 34.36 3.35
N ARG A 176 20.59 34.96 3.43
CA ARG A 176 20.89 35.98 4.46
C ARG A 176 20.10 37.26 4.16
N LYS A 177 19.21 37.68 5.07
CA LYS A 177 18.52 38.99 4.98
C LYS A 177 19.55 40.13 4.92
N PRO A 178 19.35 41.17 4.09
CA PRO A 178 20.20 42.37 4.09
C PRO A 178 20.18 43.02 5.49
N ARG A 179 21.34 43.48 5.95
CA ARG A 179 21.46 44.21 7.23
C ARG A 179 20.63 45.50 7.13
N SER A 180 19.69 45.69 8.05
CA SER A 180 19.04 46.98 8.30
C SER A 180 20.09 47.96 8.82
N GLY A 181 20.70 48.76 7.94
CA GLY A 181 21.78 49.65 8.33
C GLY A 181 22.19 50.71 7.31
N ASP A 182 21.74 50.63 6.05
CA ASP A 182 21.97 51.69 5.07
C ASP A 182 20.71 52.54 4.90
N GLU A 183 20.38 53.33 5.92
CA GLU A 183 19.50 54.50 5.76
C GLU A 183 20.42 55.71 5.52
N PRO A 184 20.29 56.44 4.39
CA PRO A 184 21.12 57.61 4.16
C PRO A 184 20.75 58.69 5.18
N ALA A 185 21.76 59.22 5.88
CA ALA A 185 21.60 60.28 6.86
C ALA A 185 20.80 61.45 6.28
N ALA A 186 19.57 61.65 6.79
CA ALA A 186 18.76 62.81 6.48
C ALA A 186 19.48 64.07 7.00
N SER A 187 19.89 64.90 6.04
CA SER A 187 20.44 66.22 6.23
C SER A 187 19.56 67.08 7.15
N ALA A 188 20.15 67.58 8.23
CA ALA A 188 19.56 68.61 9.08
C ALA A 188 19.29 69.87 8.24
N VAL A 189 18.02 70.24 8.10
CA VAL A 189 17.61 71.58 7.66
C VAL A 189 17.11 72.34 8.88
N THR A 190 17.85 73.38 9.19
CA THR A 190 17.57 74.45 10.14
C THR A 190 16.24 75.16 9.83
N SER A 191 15.42 75.44 10.84
CA SER A 191 14.49 76.57 10.82
C SER A 191 14.58 77.35 12.14
N LYS A 192 15.17 78.54 12.06
CA LYS A 192 14.91 79.65 12.98
C LYS A 192 13.57 80.28 12.60
N SER A 193 12.69 80.47 13.57
CA SER A 193 11.92 81.71 13.84
C SER A 193 11.12 81.53 15.12
#